data_AF-A0A7Y5V613-F1
#
_entry.id   AF-A0A7Y5V613-F1
#
_cell.length_a   1.000
_cell.length_b   1.000
_cell.length_c   1.000
_cell.angle_alpha   90.00
_cell.angle_beta   90.00
_cell.angle_gamma   90.00
#
_symmetry.space_group_name_H-M   'P 1'
#
loop_
_entity.id
_entity.type
_entity.pdbx_description
1 polymer ?
#
loop_
_entity_poly.entity_id
_entity_poly.type
_entity_poly.pdbx_seq_one_letter_code
_entity_poly.pdbx_strand_id
1 'polypeptide(L)'
;MEQAIAVRLATRTDVPALSVLIRDSARELSRGYYTEQETESAIRYVFGVDTALVDDGTYFVAELGGAVAGCGGWSRRRTMYGGDQRPVGEATLLDP
;
A
#
# COMPACT_ATOMS: atom_id res chain seq x y z
N MET A 1 -4.27 -10.38 -26.64
CA MET A 1 -5.54 -10.17 -25.94
C MET A 1 -5.21 -9.39 -24.69
N GLU A 2 -5.62 -8.12 -24.58
CA GLU A 2 -5.39 -7.34 -23.36
C GLU A 2 -6.20 -7.96 -22.21
N GLN A 3 -5.53 -8.21 -21.10
CA GLN A 3 -6.19 -8.65 -19.88
C GLN A 3 -6.78 -7.43 -19.18
N ALA A 4 -8.06 -7.49 -18.81
CA ALA A 4 -8.71 -6.40 -18.09
C ALA A 4 -8.23 -6.36 -16.63
N ILE A 5 -8.04 -5.15 -16.09
CA ILE A 5 -7.76 -4.94 -14.67
C ILE A 5 -9.10 -4.85 -13.93
N ALA A 6 -9.28 -5.71 -12.93
CA ALA A 6 -10.41 -5.63 -11.99
C ALA A 6 -9.96 -4.93 -10.71
N VAL A 7 -10.77 -4.00 -10.19
CA VAL A 7 -10.48 -3.30 -8.93
C VAL A 7 -11.55 -3.65 -7.91
N ARG A 8 -11.12 -4.04 -6.71
CA ARG A 8 -12.01 -4.36 -5.58
C ARG A 8 -11.47 -3.80 -4.27
N LEU A 9 -12.33 -3.73 -3.26
CA LEU A 9 -11.88 -3.44 -1.89
C LEU A 9 -10.93 -4.55 -1.40
N ALA A 10 -9.90 -4.12 -0.69
CA ALA A 10 -9.01 -5.01 0.02
C ALA A 10 -9.70 -5.56 1.28
N THR A 11 -9.28 -6.74 1.68
CA THR A 11 -9.69 -7.41 2.91
C THR A 11 -8.45 -7.74 3.74
N ARG A 12 -8.64 -8.07 5.02
CA ARG A 12 -7.53 -8.46 5.91
C ARG A 12 -6.73 -9.67 5.38
N THR A 13 -7.35 -10.54 4.59
CA THR A 13 -6.67 -11.70 3.99
C THR A 13 -5.71 -11.32 2.85
N ASP A 14 -5.87 -10.14 2.26
CA ASP A 14 -4.98 -9.65 1.20
C ASP A 14 -3.64 -9.13 1.78
N VAL A 15 -3.61 -8.70 3.05
CA VAL A 15 -2.47 -7.99 3.67
C VAL A 15 -1.11 -8.68 3.47
N PRO A 16 -0.97 -10.01 3.62
CA PRO A 16 0.31 -10.68 3.36
C PRO A 16 0.78 -10.52 1.91
N ALA A 17 -0.12 -10.68 0.93
CA ALA A 17 0.21 -10.54 -0.49
C ALA A 17 0.55 -9.09 -0.85
N LEU A 18 -0.22 -8.14 -0.32
CA LEU A 18 0.01 -6.70 -0.53
C LEU A 18 1.36 -6.26 0.06
N SER A 19 1.74 -6.80 1.22
CA SER A 19 3.04 -6.52 1.85
C SER A 19 4.23 -6.97 1.00
N VAL A 20 4.09 -8.10 0.27
CA VAL A 20 5.10 -8.57 -0.68
C VAL A 20 5.12 -7.65 -1.90
N LEU A 21 3.96 -7.40 -2.51
CA LEU A 21 3.84 -6.54 -3.68
C LEU A 21 4.48 -5.16 -3.46
N ILE A 22 4.19 -4.51 -2.33
CA ILE A 22 4.71 -3.19 -2.01
C ILE A 22 6.24 -3.19 -1.94
N ARG A 23 6.84 -4.24 -1.35
CA ARG A 23 8.30 -4.36 -1.27
C ARG A 23 8.93 -4.57 -2.64
N ASP A 24 8.35 -5.43 -3.46
CA ASP A 24 8.84 -5.72 -4.79
C ASP A 24 8.71 -4.49 -5.69
N SER A 25 7.57 -3.81 -5.63
CA SER A 25 7.33 -2.54 -6.32
C SER A 25 8.34 -1.47 -5.89
N ALA A 26 8.59 -1.33 -4.59
CA ALA A 26 9.55 -0.35 -4.09
C ALA A 26 10.96 -0.64 -4.60
N ARG A 27 11.41 -1.91 -4.62
CA ARG A 27 12.72 -2.30 -5.14
C ARG A 27 12.88 -2.07 -6.63
N GLU A 28 11.89 -2.47 -7.41
CA GLU A 28 12.01 -2.46 -8.87
C GLU A 28 11.74 -1.07 -9.47
N LEU A 29 10.71 -0.37 -9.01
CA LEU A 29 10.30 0.90 -9.60
C LEU A 29 11.14 2.09 -9.13
N SER A 30 11.89 1.93 -8.04
CA SER A 30 12.79 2.96 -7.50
C SER A 30 14.18 2.98 -8.14
N ARG A 31 14.53 1.97 -8.94
CA ARG A 31 15.86 1.86 -9.55
C ARG A 31 16.18 3.10 -10.38
N GLY A 32 17.33 3.71 -10.11
CA GLY A 32 17.79 4.93 -10.79
C GLY A 32 17.26 6.24 -10.19
N TYR A 33 16.31 6.18 -9.25
CA TYR A 33 15.83 7.34 -8.49
C TYR A 33 16.31 7.33 -7.04
N TYR A 34 16.37 6.15 -6.44
CA TYR A 34 16.92 5.93 -5.10
C TYR A 34 18.14 5.01 -5.17
N THR A 35 19.07 5.22 -4.25
CA THR A 35 20.08 4.20 -3.91
C THR A 35 19.39 2.97 -3.31
N GLU A 36 20.08 1.83 -3.32
CA GLU A 36 19.60 0.61 -2.66
C GLU A 36 19.32 0.86 -1.16
N GLN A 37 20.18 1.62 -0.50
CA GLN A 37 20.01 1.97 0.92
C GLN A 37 18.77 2.84 1.16
N GLU A 38 18.53 3.85 0.33
CA GLU A 38 17.31 4.67 0.41
C GLU A 38 16.05 3.85 0.15
N THR A 39 16.12 2.91 -0.81
CA THR A 39 15.01 2.02 -1.15
C THR A 39 14.64 1.11 0.02
N GLU A 40 15.61 0.43 0.63
CA GLU A 40 15.35 -0.44 1.79
C GLU A 40 14.93 0.38 3.04
N SER A 41 15.44 1.60 3.19
CA SER A 41 14.96 2.53 4.23
C SER A 41 13.50 2.91 4.00
N ALA A 42 13.12 3.25 2.77
CA ALA A 42 11.73 3.56 2.42
C ALA A 42 10.80 2.36 2.65
N ILE A 43 11.23 1.15 2.28
CA ILE A 43 10.50 -0.10 2.58
C ILE A 43 10.27 -0.28 4.08
N ARG A 44 11.25 0.07 4.91
CA ARG A 44 11.13 -0.08 6.37
C ARG A 44 10.24 0.99 7.00
N TYR A 45 10.34 2.24 6.57
CA TYR A 45 9.79 3.38 7.31
C TYR A 45 8.64 4.11 6.63
N VAL A 46 8.44 3.92 5.33
CA VAL A 46 7.50 4.70 4.51
C VAL A 46 6.48 3.78 3.82
N PHE A 47 6.94 2.77 3.10
CA PHE A 47 6.08 1.90 2.32
C PHE A 47 5.59 0.71 3.14
N GLY A 48 4.27 0.57 3.27
CA GLY A 48 3.65 -0.61 3.86
C GLY A 48 2.14 -0.52 3.77
N VAL A 49 1.49 -1.62 4.10
CA VAL A 49 0.04 -1.65 4.23
C VAL A 49 -0.33 -0.99 5.55
N ASP A 50 -1.20 0.02 5.50
CA ASP A 50 -1.92 0.53 6.67
C ASP A 50 -3.25 -0.20 6.76
N THR A 51 -3.38 -1.11 7.73
CA THR A 51 -4.57 -1.94 7.87
C THR A 51 -5.77 -1.17 8.41
N ALA A 52 -5.58 0.03 8.96
CA ALA A 52 -6.71 0.91 9.26
C ALA A 52 -7.45 1.32 7.97
N LEU A 53 -6.74 1.49 6.84
CA LEU A 53 -7.39 1.80 5.55
C LEU A 53 -8.20 0.62 5.02
N VAL A 54 -7.74 -0.61 5.30
CA VAL A 54 -8.47 -1.83 4.96
C VAL A 54 -9.74 -1.92 5.79
N ASP A 55 -9.65 -1.67 7.10
CA ASP A 55 -10.80 -1.69 8.01
C ASP A 55 -11.80 -0.56 7.73
N ASP A 56 -11.31 0.62 7.33
CA ASP A 56 -12.13 1.78 6.98
C ASP A 56 -12.80 1.64 5.59
N GLY A 57 -12.50 0.55 4.85
CA GLY A 57 -13.05 0.30 3.52
C GLY A 57 -12.56 1.29 2.46
N THR A 58 -11.34 1.80 2.61
CA THR A 58 -10.73 2.79 1.70
C THR A 58 -9.44 2.32 1.02
N TYR A 59 -9.12 1.04 1.15
CA TYR A 59 -7.98 0.39 0.48
C TYR A 59 -8.45 -0.57 -0.60
N PHE A 60 -7.74 -0.61 -1.71
CA PHE A 60 -8.13 -1.33 -2.93
C PHE A 60 -7.02 -2.22 -3.44
N VAL A 61 -7.43 -3.29 -4.13
CA VAL A 61 -6.57 -4.22 -4.85
C VAL A 61 -6.93 -4.16 -6.33
N ALA A 62 -5.92 -4.03 -7.18
CA ALA A 62 -6.04 -4.20 -8.62
C ALA A 62 -5.56 -5.61 -8.98
N GLU A 63 -6.40 -6.37 -9.67
CA GLU A 63 -6.13 -7.73 -10.13
C GLU A 63 -6.02 -7.78 -11.65
N LEU A 64 -5.01 -8.47 -12.16
CA LEU A 64 -4.80 -8.75 -13.58
C LEU A 64 -4.67 -10.26 -13.75
N GLY A 65 -5.60 -10.87 -14.51
CA GLY A 65 -5.59 -12.33 -14.69
C GLY A 65 -5.79 -13.13 -13.39
N GLY A 66 -6.46 -12.55 -12.40
CA GLY A 66 -6.67 -13.16 -11.08
C GLY A 66 -5.48 -13.05 -10.11
N ALA A 67 -4.39 -12.38 -10.52
CA ALA A 67 -3.26 -12.09 -9.65
C ALA A 67 -3.28 -10.62 -9.20
N VAL A 68 -2.87 -10.38 -7.95
CA VAL A 68 -2.68 -9.03 -7.43
C VAL A 68 -1.57 -8.33 -8.22
N ALA A 69 -1.90 -7.21 -8.85
CA ALA A 69 -1.00 -6.45 -9.71
C ALA A 69 -0.76 -5.02 -9.22
N GLY A 70 -1.57 -4.53 -8.28
CA GLY A 70 -1.47 -3.19 -7.71
C GLY A 70 -2.31 -3.05 -6.46
N CYS A 71 -1.99 -2.05 -5.64
CA CYS A 71 -2.82 -1.69 -4.49
C CYS A 71 -2.62 -0.24 -4.06
N GLY A 72 -3.57 0.29 -3.31
CA GLY A 72 -3.50 1.64 -2.78
C GLY A 72 -4.80 2.04 -2.10
N GLY A 73 -4.77 3.17 -1.40
CA GLY A 73 -5.93 3.67 -0.69
C GLY A 73 -5.74 5.10 -0.25
N TRP A 74 -6.70 5.58 0.53
CA TRP A 74 -6.73 6.93 1.06
C TRP A 74 -7.27 6.93 2.48
N SER A 75 -6.84 7.88 3.29
CA SER A 75 -7.22 7.98 4.70
C SER A 75 -8.27 9.05 4.91
N ARG A 76 -9.26 8.76 5.77
CA ARG A 76 -10.12 9.78 6.41
C ARG A 76 -9.58 10.21 7.77
N ARG A 77 -8.39 9.73 8.14
CA ARG A 77 -7.71 10.02 9.40
C ARG A 77 -6.60 11.04 9.18
N ARG A 78 -6.14 11.65 10.27
CA ARG A 78 -5.02 12.60 10.28
C ARG A 78 -3.66 11.92 10.08
N THR A 79 -3.61 10.59 9.98
CA THR A 79 -2.44 9.83 9.53
C THR A 79 -2.05 10.28 8.12
N MET A 80 -0.82 10.75 7.95
CA MET A 80 -0.31 11.30 6.70
C MET A 80 0.17 10.20 5.75
N TYR A 81 1.11 9.35 6.20
CA TYR A 81 1.69 8.27 5.43
C TYR A 81 2.28 7.19 6.35
N GLY A 82 2.72 6.09 5.75
CA GLY A 82 3.26 4.92 6.44
C GLY A 82 2.41 3.68 6.23
N GLY A 83 2.80 2.60 6.89
CA GLY A 83 1.97 1.42 7.10
C GLY A 83 1.91 1.07 8.59
N ASP A 84 1.33 -0.09 8.93
CA ASP A 84 1.24 -0.60 10.30
C ASP A 84 2.58 -0.57 11.04
N GLN A 85 3.69 -0.75 10.32
CA GLN A 85 5.03 -0.74 10.89
C GLN A 85 5.47 0.64 11.42
N ARG A 86 4.94 1.73 10.86
CA ARG A 86 5.34 3.11 11.22
C ARG A 86 4.28 4.12 10.76
N PRO A 87 3.12 4.21 11.44
CA PRO A 87 2.15 5.24 11.13
C PRO A 87 2.72 6.63 11.45
N VAL A 88 2.57 7.59 10.54
CA VAL A 88 3.00 8.98 10.74
C VAL A 88 1.78 9.88 10.80
N GLY A 89 1.51 10.47 11.96
CA GLY A 89 0.35 11.33 12.22
C GLY A 89 -0.58 10.76 13.28
N GLU A 90 -1.77 11.36 13.41
CA GLU A 90 -2.76 10.98 14.42
C GLU A 90 -3.83 10.06 13.83
N ALA A 91 -4.18 8.98 14.53
CA ALA A 91 -5.19 8.02 14.06
C ALA A 91 -6.64 8.54 14.12
N THR A 92 -6.86 9.76 14.61
CA THR A 92 -8.17 10.40 14.69
C THR A 92 -8.72 10.75 13.32
N LEU A 93 -10.04 10.70 13.17
CA LEU A 93 -10.73 11.12 11.95
C LEU A 93 -10.54 12.62 11.70
N LEU A 94 -10.55 13.00 10.41
CA LEU A 94 -10.66 14.38 9.97
C LEU A 94 -12.09 14.89 10.24
N ASP A 95 -12.19 16.19 10.53
CA ASP A 95 -13.46 16.93 10.66
C ASP A 95 -13.63 17.79 9.39
N PRO A 96 -14.51 17.39 8.45
CA PRO A 96 -14.63 17.99 7.11
C PRO A 96 -15.33 19.36 7.08
#